data_AF-A0A073CR63-F1
#
_entry.id   AF-A0A073CR63-F1
#
_cell.length_a   1.000
_cell.length_b   1.000
_cell.length_c   1.000
_cell.angle_alpha   90.00
_cell.angle_beta   90.00
_cell.angle_gamma   90.00
#
_symmetry.space_group_name_H-M   'P 1'
#
loop_
_entity.id
_entity.type
_entity.pdbx_description
1 polymer ?
#
loop_
_entity_poly.entity_id
_entity_poly.type
_entity_poly.pdbx_seq_one_letter_code
_entity_poly.pdbx_strand_id
1 'polypeptide(L)'
;MDRKSVSLATILGKLRIKMSNMKVQKIRVFNRATIIGFSVLLLTVTGCQKPPAQVKLGQDQECFGCDFSGKSLQGQNLTGAKLNNSNFSKADLKGANLKGAFLDTVDFTGANLAGADLSETTLNQANLTNANLSQANLTGAFIRGAKLNNAKLNGAIFKDADLNSADLTGADQKGANFQGAIMPDGSIQK
;
A
#
# COMPACT_ATOMS: atom_id res chain seq x y z
N MET A 1 55.91 0.19 -17.57
CA MET A 1 56.53 1.15 -16.64
C MET A 1 55.86 2.48 -16.94
N ASP A 2 55.00 3.08 -16.13
CA ASP A 2 55.19 3.43 -14.72
C ASP A 2 53.81 3.61 -14.02
N ARG A 3 53.59 3.03 -12.83
CA ARG A 3 52.33 3.18 -12.07
C ARG A 3 52.44 4.43 -11.20
N LYS A 4 51.64 5.46 -11.50
CA LYS A 4 51.52 6.68 -10.67
C LYS A 4 51.02 6.31 -9.26
N SER A 5 51.89 6.45 -8.28
CA SER A 5 51.60 6.37 -6.85
C SER A 5 50.84 7.63 -6.41
N VAL A 6 49.52 7.52 -6.26
CA VAL A 6 48.74 8.56 -5.56
C VAL A 6 49.03 8.43 -4.07
N SER A 7 49.71 9.44 -3.51
CA SER A 7 50.15 9.47 -2.11
C SER A 7 48.96 9.35 -1.14
N LEU A 8 49.10 8.44 -0.17
CA LEU A 8 48.16 8.14 0.92
C LEU A 8 47.74 9.39 1.73
N ALA A 9 48.58 10.44 1.72
CA ALA A 9 48.31 11.74 2.33
C ALA A 9 47.10 12.48 1.71
N THR A 10 46.83 12.27 0.42
CA THR A 10 45.74 12.95 -0.29
C THR A 10 44.36 12.40 0.08
N ILE A 11 44.29 11.10 0.41
CA ILE A 11 43.05 10.41 0.81
C ILE A 11 42.71 10.75 2.26
N LEU A 12 43.71 10.86 3.15
CA LEU A 12 43.52 11.20 4.56
C LEU A 12 43.08 12.66 4.77
N GLY A 13 43.49 13.59 3.89
CA GLY A 13 43.06 14.99 3.97
C GLY A 13 41.56 15.20 3.68
N LYS A 14 40.98 14.41 2.75
CA LYS A 14 39.56 14.54 2.38
C LYS A 14 38.60 13.87 3.39
N LEU A 15 39.08 12.89 4.15
CA LEU A 15 38.26 12.23 5.18
C LEU A 15 38.07 13.11 6.43
N ARG A 16 39.02 14.03 6.70
CA ARG A 16 38.99 14.90 7.89
C ARG A 16 38.02 16.08 7.78
N ILE A 17 37.68 16.53 6.57
CA ILE A 17 36.82 17.70 6.35
C ILE A 17 35.33 17.34 6.42
N LYS A 18 34.95 16.10 6.11
CA LYS A 18 33.54 15.66 6.09
C LYS A 18 32.95 15.38 7.48
N MET A 19 33.78 15.28 8.53
CA MET A 19 33.33 15.06 9.90
C MET A 19 32.96 16.34 10.66
N SER A 20 33.22 17.53 10.10
CA SER A 20 32.99 18.83 10.76
C SER A 20 31.52 19.27 10.82
N ASN A 21 30.61 18.65 10.04
CA ASN A 21 29.22 19.12 9.88
C ASN A 21 28.14 18.14 10.36
N MET A 22 28.51 17.07 11.06
CA MET A 22 27.51 16.16 11.65
C MET A 22 27.17 16.67 13.06
N LYS A 23 26.01 17.33 13.19
CA LYS A 23 25.45 17.78 14.48
C LYS A 23 25.41 16.60 15.45
N VAL A 24 26.34 16.58 16.39
CA VAL A 24 26.37 15.70 17.56
C VAL A 24 25.25 16.17 18.50
N GLN A 25 24.10 15.48 18.50
CA GLN A 25 23.25 15.51 19.69
C GLN A 25 23.95 14.73 20.80
N LYS A 26 24.13 15.44 21.91
CA LYS A 26 24.86 15.02 23.12
C LYS A 26 24.31 13.71 23.68
N ILE A 27 25.15 12.69 23.79
CA ILE A 27 25.06 11.73 24.89
C ILE A 27 26.41 11.75 25.60
N ARG A 28 26.42 12.37 26.78
CA ARG A 28 27.58 12.51 27.66
C ARG A 28 27.54 11.39 28.70
N VAL A 29 28.69 10.70 28.80
CA VAL A 29 29.33 10.18 30.01
C VAL A 29 28.76 8.88 30.61
N PHE A 30 29.52 7.79 30.50
CA PHE A 30 30.30 7.29 31.65
C PHE A 30 31.49 6.43 31.18
N ASN A 31 32.57 6.50 31.95
CA ASN A 31 33.94 6.18 31.61
C ASN A 31 34.39 4.90 32.35
N ARG A 32 35.41 4.23 31.79
CA ARG A 32 36.33 3.20 32.34
C ARG A 32 35.96 1.70 32.27
N ALA A 33 36.72 1.03 31.40
CA ALA A 33 37.44 -0.24 31.59
C ALA A 33 36.76 -1.37 32.40
N THR A 34 36.49 -2.50 31.74
CA THR A 34 37.16 -3.81 31.92
C THR A 34 36.47 -4.84 31.01
N ILE A 35 37.24 -5.54 30.18
CA ILE A 35 36.82 -6.70 29.38
C ILE A 35 36.86 -7.91 30.31
N ILE A 36 35.74 -8.60 30.54
CA ILE A 36 35.65 -10.06 30.78
C ILE A 36 34.26 -10.50 30.30
N GLY A 37 34.25 -11.57 29.51
CA GLY A 37 33.08 -12.04 28.77
C GLY A 37 31.89 -12.45 29.64
N PHE A 38 30.70 -12.11 29.14
CA PHE A 38 29.48 -12.85 29.41
C PHE A 38 28.64 -12.79 28.14
N SER A 39 28.12 -13.96 27.77
CA SER A 39 27.30 -14.21 26.60
C SER A 39 26.18 -13.17 26.50
N VAL A 40 26.35 -12.18 25.62
CA VAL A 40 25.24 -11.31 25.22
C VAL A 40 24.47 -12.12 24.19
N LEU A 41 23.44 -12.81 24.67
CA LEU A 41 22.34 -13.30 23.89
C LEU A 41 21.99 -12.20 22.88
N LEU A 42 22.35 -12.43 21.61
CA LEU A 42 21.98 -11.56 20.51
C LEU A 42 20.45 -11.65 20.43
N LEU A 43 19.75 -10.80 21.18
CA LEU A 43 18.38 -10.41 20.87
C LEU A 43 18.49 -9.77 19.50
N THR A 44 18.34 -10.58 18.47
CA THR A 44 18.13 -10.10 17.12
C THR A 44 16.91 -9.20 17.24
N VAL A 45 17.13 -7.90 17.12
CA VAL A 45 16.05 -6.95 16.89
C VAL A 45 15.53 -7.25 15.49
N THR A 46 14.81 -8.36 15.33
CA THR A 46 13.93 -8.66 14.19
C THR A 46 12.70 -7.77 14.33
N GLY A 47 12.93 -6.46 14.28
CA GLY A 47 11.92 -5.43 14.40
C GLY A 47 12.08 -4.32 13.38
N CYS A 48 13.23 -4.23 12.69
CA CYS A 48 13.35 -3.37 11.51
C CYS A 48 12.87 -4.14 10.28
N GLN A 49 11.58 -4.47 10.21
CA GLN A 49 10.97 -4.71 8.91
C GLN A 49 11.08 -3.40 8.13
N LYS A 50 11.91 -3.39 7.08
CA LYS A 50 11.97 -2.28 6.13
C LYS A 50 10.52 -2.04 5.67
N PRO A 51 9.97 -0.82 5.81
CA PRO A 51 8.62 -0.55 5.35
C PRO A 51 8.51 -0.97 3.87
N PRO A 52 7.40 -1.58 3.44
CA PRO A 52 7.24 -2.04 2.07
C PRO A 52 7.62 -0.91 1.12
N ALA A 53 8.44 -1.25 0.12
CA ALA A 53 8.98 -0.28 -0.82
C ALA A 53 7.83 0.50 -1.45
N GLN A 54 7.77 1.81 -1.23
CA GLN A 54 6.65 2.60 -1.71
C GLN A 54 6.63 2.61 -3.24
N VAL A 55 5.49 2.33 -3.86
CA VAL A 55 5.33 2.45 -5.31
C VAL A 55 5.34 3.94 -5.60
N LYS A 56 6.42 4.42 -6.22
CA LYS A 56 6.48 5.79 -6.71
C LYS A 56 5.77 5.82 -8.06
N LEU A 57 4.50 6.21 -8.04
CA LEU A 57 3.87 6.78 -9.22
C LEU A 57 4.57 8.10 -9.54
N GLY A 58 4.45 8.58 -10.79
CA GLY A 58 5.04 9.86 -11.22
C GLY A 58 4.56 11.04 -10.36
N GLN A 59 5.10 12.23 -10.63
CA GLN A 59 4.71 13.46 -9.91
C GLN A 59 3.18 13.68 -9.92
N ASP A 60 2.51 13.19 -10.95
CA ASP A 60 1.07 13.35 -11.16
C ASP A 60 0.23 12.20 -10.54
N GLN A 61 0.88 11.18 -9.95
CA GLN A 61 0.25 9.94 -9.47
C GLN A 61 -0.60 9.23 -10.54
N GLU A 62 -0.20 9.36 -11.81
CA GLU A 62 -0.92 8.81 -12.96
C GLU A 62 -0.19 7.59 -13.52
N CYS A 63 -0.96 6.54 -13.80
CA CYS A 63 -0.50 5.35 -14.50
C CYS A 63 -1.71 4.70 -15.17
N PHE A 64 -1.97 5.05 -16.42
CA PHE A 64 -3.11 4.51 -17.17
C PHE A 64 -2.72 3.17 -17.82
N GLY A 65 -3.43 2.09 -17.52
CA GLY A 65 -3.12 0.78 -18.10
C GLY A 65 -1.84 0.12 -17.57
N CYS A 66 -1.37 0.51 -16.38
CA CYS A 66 -0.12 -0.02 -15.83
C CYS A 66 -0.30 -1.44 -15.27
N ASP A 67 0.77 -2.23 -15.33
CA ASP A 67 0.77 -3.60 -14.82
C ASP A 67 1.39 -3.67 -13.42
N PHE A 68 0.52 -3.87 -12.43
CA PHE A 68 0.80 -4.16 -11.03
C PHE A 68 0.44 -5.60 -10.65
N SER A 69 0.16 -6.47 -11.62
CA SER A 69 -0.26 -7.84 -11.35
C SER A 69 0.73 -8.59 -10.46
N GLY A 70 0.20 -9.25 -9.43
CA GLY A 70 0.97 -9.98 -8.42
C GLY A 70 1.93 -9.15 -7.57
N LYS A 71 1.97 -7.81 -7.71
CA LYS A 71 2.89 -6.97 -6.94
C LYS A 71 2.38 -6.74 -5.52
N SER A 72 3.32 -6.49 -4.60
CA SER A 72 2.99 -6.05 -3.24
C SER A 72 2.91 -4.52 -3.19
N LEU A 73 1.73 -4.04 -2.82
CA LEU A 73 1.38 -2.65 -2.56
C LEU A 73 0.75 -2.51 -1.15
N GLN A 74 1.14 -3.37 -0.21
CA GLN A 74 0.61 -3.33 1.15
C GLN A 74 0.88 -1.97 1.80
N GLY A 75 -0.15 -1.36 2.38
CA GLY A 75 -0.04 -0.08 3.08
C GLY A 75 0.43 1.10 2.22
N GLN A 76 0.39 0.99 0.89
CA GLN A 76 0.79 2.08 0.00
C GLN A 76 -0.18 3.25 0.11
N ASN A 77 0.36 4.46 0.00
CA ASN A 77 -0.46 5.64 -0.22
C ASN A 77 -0.65 5.87 -1.73
N LEU A 78 -1.86 5.63 -2.21
CA LEU A 78 -2.34 5.81 -3.58
C LEU A 78 -3.56 6.75 -3.59
N THR A 79 -3.66 7.65 -2.59
CA THR A 79 -4.75 8.63 -2.49
C THR A 79 -4.84 9.45 -3.77
N GLY A 80 -6.03 9.49 -4.39
CA GLY A 80 -6.29 10.26 -5.60
C GLY A 80 -5.53 9.78 -6.86
N ALA A 81 -4.87 8.62 -6.80
CA ALA A 81 -4.10 8.11 -7.93
C ALA A 81 -4.99 7.84 -9.14
N LYS A 82 -4.48 8.15 -10.35
CA LYS A 82 -5.21 7.90 -11.61
C LYS A 82 -4.71 6.61 -12.23
N LEU A 83 -5.44 5.53 -11.99
CA LEU A 83 -5.03 4.15 -12.29
C LEU A 83 -6.05 3.40 -13.16
N ASN A 84 -6.96 4.12 -13.80
CA ASN A 84 -7.96 3.56 -14.72
C ASN A 84 -7.32 2.58 -15.72
N ASN A 85 -8.05 1.51 -16.05
CA ASN A 85 -7.61 0.43 -16.94
C ASN A 85 -6.35 -0.33 -16.51
N SER A 86 -5.80 -0.07 -15.32
CA SER A 86 -4.60 -0.80 -14.85
C SER A 86 -4.91 -2.23 -14.45
N ASN A 87 -3.88 -3.07 -14.44
CA ASN A 87 -3.94 -4.45 -14.01
C ASN A 87 -3.36 -4.60 -12.61
N PHE A 88 -4.20 -4.90 -11.63
CA PHE A 88 -3.84 -5.26 -10.25
C PHE A 88 -4.24 -6.71 -9.93
N SER A 89 -4.44 -7.55 -10.94
CA SER A 89 -4.83 -8.94 -10.72
C SER A 89 -3.82 -9.64 -9.80
N LYS A 90 -4.34 -10.30 -8.76
CA LYS A 90 -3.56 -10.99 -7.73
C LYS A 90 -2.56 -10.10 -6.95
N ALA A 91 -2.64 -8.78 -7.10
CA ALA A 91 -1.80 -7.86 -6.34
C ALA A 91 -2.20 -7.87 -4.85
N ASP A 92 -1.25 -7.55 -3.98
CA ASP A 92 -1.47 -7.46 -2.55
C ASP A 92 -1.49 -6.01 -2.08
N LEU A 93 -2.69 -5.45 -1.94
CA LEU A 93 -3.01 -4.09 -1.52
C LEU A 93 -3.55 -4.05 -0.09
N LYS A 94 -3.23 -5.04 0.75
CA LYS A 94 -3.71 -5.08 2.13
C LYS A 94 -3.41 -3.77 2.85
N GLY A 95 -4.44 -3.14 3.40
CA GLY A 95 -4.34 -1.87 4.12
C GLY A 95 -3.84 -0.68 3.29
N ALA A 96 -3.82 -0.78 1.96
CA ALA A 96 -3.47 0.35 1.11
C ALA A 96 -4.50 1.48 1.25
N ASN A 97 -4.05 2.73 1.14
CA ASN A 97 -4.92 3.89 1.08
C ASN A 97 -5.10 4.29 -0.38
N LEU A 98 -6.27 3.99 -0.94
CA LEU A 98 -6.72 4.31 -2.29
C LEU A 98 -7.82 5.39 -2.27
N LYS A 99 -7.99 6.13 -1.16
CA LYS A 99 -9.06 7.11 -1.01
C LYS A 99 -9.12 8.06 -2.22
N GLY A 100 -10.29 8.20 -2.83
CA GLY A 100 -10.52 9.08 -3.97
C GLY A 100 -9.77 8.71 -5.25
N ALA A 101 -9.15 7.53 -5.34
CA ALA A 101 -8.46 7.09 -6.54
C ALA A 101 -9.45 6.82 -7.70
N PHE A 102 -8.96 7.02 -8.93
CA PHE A 102 -9.68 6.72 -10.16
C PHE A 102 -9.26 5.33 -10.64
N LEU A 103 -10.18 4.38 -10.51
CA LEU A 103 -9.98 2.94 -10.72
C LEU A 103 -11.08 2.37 -11.62
N ASP A 104 -11.65 3.18 -12.51
CA ASP A 104 -12.62 2.72 -13.49
C ASP A 104 -11.97 1.67 -14.41
N THR A 105 -12.74 0.63 -14.74
CA THR A 105 -12.34 -0.50 -15.61
C THR A 105 -11.05 -1.23 -15.20
N VAL A 106 -10.59 -1.05 -13.95
CA VAL A 106 -9.40 -1.72 -13.40
C VAL A 106 -9.64 -3.23 -13.24
N ASP A 107 -8.57 -4.02 -13.38
CA ASP A 107 -8.61 -5.45 -13.04
C ASP A 107 -8.01 -5.72 -11.66
N PHE A 108 -8.85 -6.01 -10.67
CA PHE A 108 -8.48 -6.47 -9.32
C PHE A 108 -8.76 -7.97 -9.13
N THR A 109 -8.85 -8.78 -10.20
CA THR A 109 -9.18 -10.21 -10.08
C THR A 109 -8.25 -10.92 -9.11
N GLY A 110 -8.83 -11.50 -8.04
CA GLY A 110 -8.08 -12.21 -7.00
C GLY A 110 -7.12 -11.34 -6.17
N ALA A 111 -7.21 -10.01 -6.26
CA ALA A 111 -6.37 -9.10 -5.47
C ALA A 111 -6.72 -9.18 -3.97
N ASN A 112 -5.74 -8.90 -3.12
CA ASN A 112 -5.95 -8.77 -1.69
C ASN A 112 -6.07 -7.29 -1.31
N LEU A 113 -7.29 -6.82 -1.07
CA LEU A 113 -7.64 -5.45 -0.65
C LEU A 113 -8.12 -5.41 0.81
N ALA A 114 -7.80 -6.43 1.60
CA ALA A 114 -8.29 -6.51 2.98
C ALA A 114 -7.86 -5.29 3.80
N GLY A 115 -8.83 -4.64 4.45
CA GLY A 115 -8.63 -3.42 5.22
C GLY A 115 -8.16 -2.20 4.42
N ALA A 116 -8.21 -2.23 3.09
CA ALA A 116 -7.86 -1.08 2.26
C ALA A 116 -8.90 0.05 2.41
N ASP A 117 -8.45 1.30 2.30
CA ASP A 117 -9.34 2.45 2.20
C ASP A 117 -9.60 2.77 0.72
N LEU A 118 -10.79 2.42 0.26
CA LEU A 118 -11.33 2.69 -1.08
C LEU A 118 -12.45 3.74 -1.01
N SER A 119 -12.55 4.52 0.07
CA SER A 119 -13.59 5.52 0.20
C SER A 119 -13.51 6.57 -0.92
N GLU A 120 -14.68 7.01 -1.39
CA GLU A 120 -14.81 8.05 -2.44
C GLU A 120 -14.13 7.68 -3.78
N THR A 121 -13.78 6.41 -4.02
CA THR A 121 -13.16 5.96 -5.29
C THR A 121 -14.15 5.88 -6.45
N THR A 122 -13.64 5.92 -7.68
CA THR A 122 -14.37 5.42 -8.85
C THR A 122 -13.87 4.02 -9.20
N LEU A 123 -14.79 3.05 -9.27
CA LEU A 123 -14.57 1.63 -9.56
C LEU A 123 -15.62 1.16 -10.59
N ASN A 124 -16.14 2.07 -11.42
CA ASN A 124 -17.20 1.69 -12.35
C ASN A 124 -16.65 0.67 -13.35
N GLN A 125 -17.40 -0.41 -13.56
CA GLN A 125 -17.04 -1.53 -14.42
C GLN A 125 -15.71 -2.22 -14.05
N ALA A 126 -15.22 -2.02 -12.81
CA ALA A 126 -14.04 -2.71 -12.30
C ALA A 126 -14.29 -4.22 -12.20
N ASN A 127 -13.24 -5.02 -12.38
CA ASN A 127 -13.28 -6.46 -12.14
C ASN A 127 -12.66 -6.80 -10.78
N LEU A 128 -13.50 -7.06 -9.78
CA LEU A 128 -13.14 -7.47 -8.41
C LEU A 128 -13.47 -8.96 -8.17
N THR A 129 -13.60 -9.76 -9.24
CA THR A 129 -13.92 -11.19 -9.14
C THR A 129 -12.90 -11.92 -8.26
N ASN A 130 -13.36 -12.71 -7.30
CA ASN A 130 -12.55 -13.43 -6.31
C ASN A 130 -11.64 -12.52 -5.43
N ALA A 131 -11.80 -11.20 -5.46
CA ALA A 131 -10.97 -10.30 -4.65
C ALA A 131 -11.31 -10.43 -3.16
N ASN A 132 -10.32 -10.17 -2.29
CA ASN A 132 -10.52 -10.08 -0.86
C ASN A 132 -10.67 -8.63 -0.42
N LEU A 133 -11.89 -8.18 -0.15
CA LEU A 133 -12.23 -6.84 0.35
C LEU A 133 -12.65 -6.89 1.83
N SER A 134 -12.29 -7.95 2.57
CA SER A 134 -12.70 -8.08 3.97
C SER A 134 -12.24 -6.86 4.77
N GLN A 135 -13.16 -6.24 5.51
CA GLN A 135 -12.94 -5.01 6.28
C GLN A 135 -12.48 -3.79 5.47
N ALA A 136 -12.57 -3.81 4.14
CA ALA A 136 -12.26 -2.65 3.31
C ALA A 136 -13.31 -1.54 3.51
N ASN A 137 -12.89 -0.29 3.42
CA ASN A 137 -13.77 0.86 3.46
C ASN A 137 -14.08 1.32 2.04
N LEU A 138 -15.32 1.17 1.58
CA LEU A 138 -15.84 1.66 0.29
C LEU A 138 -16.90 2.75 0.48
N THR A 139 -16.86 3.49 1.60
CA THR A 139 -17.84 4.54 1.88
C THR A 139 -17.88 5.56 0.75
N GLY A 140 -19.07 5.83 0.19
CA GLY A 140 -19.27 6.78 -0.90
C GLY A 140 -18.60 6.41 -2.22
N ALA A 141 -18.12 5.17 -2.39
CA ALA A 141 -17.48 4.75 -3.63
C ALA A 141 -18.50 4.55 -4.76
N PHE A 142 -18.09 4.81 -6.00
CA PHE A 142 -18.88 4.55 -7.20
C PHE A 142 -18.45 3.24 -7.83
N ILE A 143 -19.23 2.18 -7.69
CA ILE A 143 -18.87 0.80 -8.06
C ILE A 143 -19.88 0.24 -9.08
N ARG A 144 -20.42 1.12 -9.94
CA ARG A 144 -21.51 0.77 -10.86
C ARG A 144 -21.06 -0.24 -11.89
N GLY A 145 -21.85 -1.29 -12.11
CA GLY A 145 -21.54 -2.33 -13.08
C GLY A 145 -20.27 -3.14 -12.79
N ALA A 146 -19.70 -3.02 -11.58
CA ALA A 146 -18.50 -3.77 -11.23
C ALA A 146 -18.80 -5.25 -11.00
N LYS A 147 -17.81 -6.11 -11.28
CA LYS A 147 -17.90 -7.55 -11.05
C LYS A 147 -17.32 -7.90 -9.70
N LEU A 148 -18.15 -8.31 -8.76
CA LEU A 148 -17.77 -8.72 -7.40
C LEU A 148 -18.04 -10.20 -7.18
N ASN A 149 -18.14 -10.99 -8.25
CA ASN A 149 -18.43 -12.41 -8.18
C ASN A 149 -17.45 -13.13 -7.25
N ASN A 150 -17.98 -13.87 -6.27
CA ASN A 150 -17.20 -14.60 -5.27
C ASN A 150 -16.21 -13.75 -4.46
N ALA A 151 -16.37 -12.43 -4.42
CA ALA A 151 -15.53 -11.56 -3.60
C ALA A 151 -15.79 -11.80 -2.10
N LYS A 152 -14.75 -11.65 -1.28
CA LYS A 152 -14.88 -11.69 0.18
C LYS A 152 -15.15 -10.29 0.70
N LEU A 153 -16.37 -10.03 1.15
CA LEU A 153 -16.83 -8.72 1.64
C LEU A 153 -17.07 -8.70 3.15
N ASN A 154 -16.58 -9.70 3.88
CA ASN A 154 -16.75 -9.83 5.33
C ASN A 154 -16.38 -8.54 6.06
N GLY A 155 -17.35 -7.88 6.70
CA GLY A 155 -17.13 -6.63 7.44
C GLY A 155 -16.76 -5.42 6.58
N ALA A 156 -16.88 -5.49 5.25
CA ALA A 156 -16.64 -4.35 4.37
C ALA A 156 -17.69 -3.25 4.57
N ILE A 157 -17.31 -1.99 4.36
CA ILE A 157 -18.19 -0.84 4.55
C ILE A 157 -18.53 -0.24 3.19
N PHE A 158 -19.77 -0.42 2.74
CA PHE A 158 -20.34 0.17 1.52
C PHE A 158 -21.30 1.32 1.82
N LYS A 159 -21.13 1.98 2.98
CA LYS A 159 -22.03 3.05 3.39
C LYS A 159 -22.11 4.14 2.32
N ASP A 160 -23.32 4.52 1.90
CA ASP A 160 -23.57 5.53 0.87
C ASP A 160 -22.88 5.25 -0.49
N ALA A 161 -22.44 4.02 -0.74
CA ALA A 161 -21.82 3.63 -2.01
C ALA A 161 -22.87 3.40 -3.10
N ASP A 162 -22.48 3.56 -4.37
CA ASP A 162 -23.34 3.26 -5.51
C ASP A 162 -22.90 1.96 -6.19
N LEU A 163 -23.65 0.88 -5.96
CA LEU A 163 -23.45 -0.44 -6.55
C LEU A 163 -24.44 -0.73 -7.68
N ASN A 164 -25.09 0.28 -8.28
CA ASN A 164 -26.07 0.05 -9.33
C ASN A 164 -25.50 -0.87 -10.43
N SER A 165 -26.25 -1.91 -10.79
CA SER A 165 -25.87 -2.92 -11.80
C SER A 165 -24.61 -3.75 -11.46
N ALA A 166 -24.05 -3.66 -10.25
CA ALA A 166 -22.92 -4.50 -9.85
C ALA A 166 -23.32 -5.97 -9.67
N ASP A 167 -22.41 -6.90 -9.99
CA ASP A 167 -22.66 -8.33 -9.85
C ASP A 167 -22.05 -8.86 -8.55
N LEU A 168 -22.89 -9.10 -7.54
CA LEU A 168 -22.51 -9.65 -6.23
C LEU A 168 -22.68 -11.18 -6.15
N THR A 169 -22.88 -11.89 -7.27
CA THR A 169 -23.16 -13.33 -7.25
C THR A 169 -22.06 -14.11 -6.52
N GLY A 170 -22.45 -14.85 -5.48
CA GLY A 170 -21.52 -15.66 -4.67
C GLY A 170 -20.62 -14.85 -3.73
N ALA A 171 -20.75 -13.52 -3.66
CA ALA A 171 -19.96 -12.71 -2.74
C ALA A 171 -20.33 -13.00 -1.27
N ASP A 172 -19.33 -13.13 -0.40
CA ASP A 172 -19.54 -13.31 1.03
C ASP A 172 -19.71 -11.96 1.73
N GLN A 173 -20.96 -11.61 2.01
CA GLN A 173 -21.37 -10.29 2.53
C GLN A 173 -21.55 -10.28 4.05
N LYS A 174 -21.07 -11.31 4.77
CA LYS A 174 -21.32 -11.42 6.22
C LYS A 174 -20.78 -10.20 6.98
N GLY A 175 -21.68 -9.49 7.65
CA GLY A 175 -21.35 -8.30 8.46
C GLY A 175 -20.94 -7.07 7.63
N ALA A 176 -21.11 -7.09 6.31
CA ALA A 176 -20.91 -5.91 5.48
C ALA A 176 -21.98 -4.85 5.80
N ASN A 177 -21.59 -3.58 5.79
CA ASN A 177 -22.49 -2.46 6.03
C ASN A 177 -22.88 -1.79 4.70
N PHE A 178 -24.15 -1.90 4.32
CA PHE A 178 -24.71 -1.27 3.12
C PHE A 178 -25.62 -0.08 3.41
N GLN A 179 -25.59 0.49 4.62
CA GLN A 179 -26.46 1.61 4.98
C GLN A 179 -26.34 2.77 3.97
N GLY A 180 -27.44 3.24 3.42
CA GLY A 180 -27.50 4.32 2.43
C GLY A 180 -27.02 3.93 1.02
N ALA A 181 -26.52 2.71 0.82
CA ALA A 181 -26.01 2.28 -0.46
C ALA A 181 -27.13 2.14 -1.50
N ILE A 182 -26.82 2.47 -2.76
CA ILE A 182 -27.64 2.09 -3.91
C ILE A 182 -27.23 0.67 -4.30
N MET A 183 -28.15 -0.27 -4.18
CA MET A 183 -27.94 -1.69 -4.42
C MET A 183 -27.92 -2.02 -5.93
N PRO A 184 -27.47 -3.23 -6.33
CA PRO A 184 -27.44 -3.63 -7.75
C PRO A 184 -28.73 -3.43 -8.54
N ASP A 185 -29.88 -3.58 -7.90
CA ASP A 185 -31.21 -3.37 -8.51
C ASP A 185 -31.67 -1.91 -8.52
N GLY A 186 -30.84 -0.99 -8.02
CA GLY A 186 -31.14 0.44 -7.89
C GLY A 186 -31.91 0.83 -6.63
N SER A 187 -32.28 -0.11 -5.77
CA SER A 187 -32.91 0.19 -4.48
C SER A 187 -31.91 0.85 -3.51
N ILE A 188 -32.42 1.67 -2.58
CA ILE A 188 -31.59 2.27 -1.53
C ILE A 188 -31.74 1.44 -0.26
N GLN A 189 -30.62 0.94 0.26
CA GLN A 189 -30.60 0.22 1.51
C GLN A 189 -30.66 1.20 2.69
N LYS A 190 -31.65 1.03 3.57
CA LYS A 190 -31.89 1.92 4.71
C LYS A 190 -31.08 1.54 5.94
#